data_AF-A0A1M7EAU5-F1
#
_entry.id   AF-A0A1M7EAU5-F1
#
_cell.length_a   1.000
_cell.length_b   1.000
_cell.length_c   1.000
_cell.angle_alpha   90.00
_cell.angle_beta   90.00
_cell.angle_gamma   90.00
#
_symmetry.space_group_name_H-M   'P 1'
#
loop_
_entity.id
_entity.type
_entity.pdbx_description
1 polymer ?
#
loop_
_entity_poly.entity_id
_entity_poly.type
_entity_poly.pdbx_seq_one_letter_code
_entity_poly.pdbx_strand_id
1 'polypeptide(L)'
;METNTLYGFLNADGTMQVESNDRELRILLKRAIVFDKGQQLEVFYTVLYVKDGFEWQKTNNSVNYHCTDEFLDIIRKSEDFTLAVRDIEQQNKG
;
A
#
# COMPACT_ATOMS: atom_id res chain seq x y z
N MET A 1 -23.72 1.27 13.22
CA MET A 1 -23.12 0.83 11.94
C MET A 1 -21.66 0.56 12.24
N GLU A 2 -21.25 -0.70 12.32
CA GLU A 2 -19.83 -1.03 12.36
C GLU A 2 -19.28 -0.77 10.97
N THR A 3 -18.50 0.30 10.81
CA THR A 3 -17.65 0.45 9.64
C THR A 3 -16.63 -0.67 9.71
N ASN A 4 -16.83 -1.74 8.93
CA ASN A 4 -15.82 -2.78 8.74
C ASN A 4 -14.53 -2.08 8.30
N THR A 5 -13.60 -1.92 9.24
CA THR A 5 -12.41 -1.11 9.03
C THR A 5 -11.36 -2.02 8.44
N LEU A 6 -11.35 -2.10 7.10
CA LEU A 6 -10.39 -2.91 6.35
C LEU A 6 -8.96 -2.41 6.58
N TYR A 7 -8.03 -3.36 6.59
CA TYR A 7 -6.60 -3.13 6.71
C TYR A 7 -5.93 -3.04 5.34
N GLY A 8 -6.55 -3.58 4.29
CA GLY A 8 -5.98 -3.64 2.95
C GLY A 8 -6.99 -3.31 1.85
N PHE A 9 -6.54 -2.56 0.84
CA PHE A 9 -7.33 -2.20 -0.35
C PHE A 9 -6.46 -2.22 -1.60
N LEU A 10 -6.88 -2.97 -2.62
CA LEU A 10 -6.28 -2.94 -3.95
C LEU A 10 -7.26 -2.28 -4.92
N ASN A 11 -6.85 -1.15 -5.50
CA ASN A 11 -7.65 -0.44 -6.48
C ASN A 11 -7.43 -1.01 -7.88
N ALA A 12 -8.42 -0.85 -8.76
CA ALA A 12 -8.34 -1.30 -10.15
C ALA A 12 -7.23 -0.62 -10.97
N ASP A 13 -6.71 0.54 -10.52
CA ASP A 13 -5.61 1.26 -11.16
C ASP A 13 -4.21 0.77 -10.73
N GLY A 14 -4.15 -0.28 -9.90
CA GLY A 14 -2.93 -0.88 -9.37
C GLY A 14 -2.40 -0.18 -8.11
N THR A 15 -3.04 0.89 -7.62
CA THR A 15 -2.68 1.49 -6.34
C THR A 15 -3.18 0.65 -5.18
N MET A 16 -2.47 0.69 -4.06
CA MET A 16 -2.78 -0.15 -2.90
C MET A 16 -2.63 0.65 -1.60
N GLN A 17 -3.46 0.34 -0.61
CA GLN A 17 -3.30 0.80 0.76
C GLN A 17 -3.23 -0.42 1.68
N VAL A 18 -2.26 -0.43 2.59
CA VAL A 18 -2.15 -1.44 3.64
C VAL A 18 -1.88 -0.76 4.98
N GLU A 19 -2.51 -1.26 6.04
CA GLU A 19 -2.28 -0.88 7.43
C GLU A 19 -1.74 -2.08 8.20
N SER A 20 -0.82 -1.82 9.13
CA SER A 20 -0.34 -2.85 10.04
C SER A 20 -1.46 -3.32 10.96
N ASN A 21 -1.32 -4.54 11.47
CA ASN A 21 -2.29 -5.19 12.33
C ASN A 21 -2.59 -4.39 13.61
N ASP A 22 -1.58 -3.69 14.14
CA ASP A 22 -1.67 -2.80 15.29
C ASP A 22 -2.14 -1.37 14.95
N ARG A 23 -2.28 -1.05 13.66
CA ARG A 23 -2.67 0.26 13.12
C ARG A 23 -1.73 1.40 13.48
N GLU A 24 -0.44 1.11 13.68
CA GLU A 24 0.59 2.12 13.89
C GLU A 24 1.30 2.53 12.59
N LEU A 25 1.20 1.70 11.54
CA LEU A 25 1.78 1.95 10.22
C LEU A 25 0.71 1.88 9.13
N ARG A 26 0.82 2.79 8.15
CA ARG A 26 0.05 2.74 6.90
C ARG A 26 0.98 2.98 5.72
N ILE A 27 0.89 2.12 4.72
CA ILE A 27 1.67 2.23 3.48
C ILE A 27 0.70 2.40 2.32
N LEU A 28 0.91 3.44 1.52
CA LEU A 28 0.22 3.63 0.25
C LEU A 28 1.18 3.31 -0.89
N LEU A 29 0.85 2.33 -1.73
CA LEU A 29 1.48 2.18 -3.05
C LEU A 29 0.75 3.09 -4.04
N LYS A 30 1.50 4.00 -4.64
CA LYS A 30 1.02 4.90 -5.70
C LYS A 30 1.66 4.55 -7.02
N ARG A 31 0.93 4.85 -8.09
CA ARG A 31 1.39 4.75 -9.47
C ARG A 31 1.67 6.15 -10.00
N ALA A 32 2.80 6.34 -10.67
CA ALA A 32 3.14 7.56 -11.38
C ALA A 32 3.68 7.23 -12.76
N ILE A 33 3.42 8.15 -13.69
CA ILE A 33 4.03 8.16 -15.01
C ILE A 33 5.07 9.27 -14.98
N VAL A 34 6.34 8.90 -15.14
CA VAL A 34 7.47 9.84 -15.19
C VAL A 34 8.04 9.89 -16.60
N PHE A 35 8.55 11.04 -16.99
CA PHE A 35 9.24 11.21 -18.27
C PHE A 35 10.74 11.32 -18.01
N ASP A 36 11.50 10.31 -18.43
CA ASP A 36 12.97 10.34 -18.37
C ASP A 36 13.53 10.25 -19.80
N LYS A 37 14.35 11.23 -20.18
CA LYS A 37 15.04 11.30 -21.48
C LYS A 37 14.11 11.06 -22.69
N GLY A 38 12.89 11.57 -22.62
CA GLY A 38 11.89 11.44 -23.69
C GLY A 38 11.17 10.09 -23.73
N GLN A 39 11.45 9.18 -22.80
CA GLN A 39 10.69 7.95 -22.60
C GLN A 39 9.70 8.12 -21.44
N GLN A 40 8.50 7.57 -21.64
CA GLN A 40 7.50 7.46 -20.60
C GLN A 40 7.78 6.19 -19.80
N LEU A 41 8.04 6.34 -18.50
CA LEU A 41 8.26 5.24 -17.57
C LEU A 41 7.13 5.22 -16.54
N GLU A 42 6.62 4.04 -16.28
CA GLU A 42 5.70 3.80 -15.19
C GLU A 42 6.50 3.41 -13.95
N VAL A 43 6.18 4.04 -12.82
CA VAL A 43 6.84 3.81 -11.54
C VAL A 43 5.78 3.61 -10.47
N PHE A 44 5.93 2.56 -9.69
CA PHE A 44 5.17 2.37 -8.46
C PHE A 44 6.04 2.78 -7.28
N TYR A 45 5.52 3.57 -6.36
CA TYR A 45 6.29 4.05 -5.21
C TYR A 45 5.43 4.09 -3.96
N THR A 46 6.06 3.88 -2.81
CA THR A 46 5.36 3.93 -1.53
C THR A 46 5.38 5.31 -0.89
N VAL A 47 4.32 5.58 -0.14
CA VAL A 47 4.26 6.63 0.86
C VAL A 47 3.96 5.96 2.19
N LEU A 48 4.91 6.06 3.12
CA LEU A 48 4.75 5.54 4.47
C LEU A 48 4.21 6.61 5.41
N TYR A 49 3.19 6.24 6.19
CA TYR A 49 2.63 7.00 7.28
C TYR A 49 2.85 6.24 8.58
N VAL A 50 3.24 6.96 9.63
CA VAL A 50 3.33 6.47 11.00
C VAL A 50 2.27 7.19 11.81
N LYS A 51 1.66 6.49 12.76
CA LYS A 51 0.68 7.10 13.64
C LYS A 51 1.38 7.80 14.80
N ASP A 52 0.96 9.04 15.07
CA ASP A 52 1.36 9.83 16.22
C ASP A 52 0.10 10.25 16.97
N GLY A 53 -0.21 9.53 18.05
CA GLY A 53 -1.47 9.66 18.77
C GLY A 53 -2.68 9.32 17.90
N PHE A 54 -3.47 10.34 17.55
CA PHE A 54 -4.66 10.19 16.69
C PHE A 54 -4.43 10.64 15.24
N GLU A 55 -3.22 11.10 14.91
CA GLU A 55 -2.89 11.66 13.61
C GLU A 55 -1.96 10.76 12.80
N TRP A 56 -2.11 10.79 11.48
CA TRP A 56 -1.21 10.09 10.56
C TRP A 56 -0.15 11.06 10.05
N GLN A 57 1.11 10.78 10.39
CA GLN A 57 2.24 11.56 9.96
C GLN A 57 2.91 10.92 8.75
N LYS A 58 2.95 11.66 7.63
CA LYS A 58 3.67 11.23 6.43
C LYS A 58 5.16 11.26 6.69
N THR A 59 5.85 10.15 6.43
CA THR A 59 7.31 10.10 6.47
C THR A 59 7.92 10.51 5.13
N ASN A 60 9.21 10.85 5.13
CA ASN A 60 9.97 11.09 3.91
C ASN A 60 10.50 9.80 3.26
N ASN A 61 10.15 8.63 3.80
CA ASN A 61 10.57 7.34 3.27
C ASN A 61 9.66 6.93 2.11
N SER A 62 10.28 6.62 0.98
CA SER A 62 9.61 6.05 -0.19
C SER A 62 10.50 4.97 -0.79
N VAL A 63 9.89 3.86 -1.18
CA VAL A 63 10.54 2.77 -1.91
C VAL A 63 9.83 2.62 -3.25
N ASN A 64 10.60 2.45 -4.31
CA ASN A 64 10.08 2.23 -5.65
C ASN A 64 9.99 0.73 -5.95
N TYR A 65 9.00 0.36 -6.74
CA TYR A 65 8.71 -0.99 -7.20
C TYR A 65 8.45 -0.97 -8.70
N HIS A 66 8.71 -2.09 -9.36
CA HIS A 66 8.44 -2.27 -10.78
C HIS A 66 6.95 -2.47 -11.06
N CYS A 67 6.23 -3.14 -10.16
CA CYS A 67 4.79 -3.35 -10.28
C CYS A 67 4.12 -3.52 -8.90
N THR A 68 2.79 -3.54 -8.90
CA THR A 68 1.98 -3.79 -7.70
C THR A 68 2.23 -5.17 -7.10
N ASP A 69 2.42 -6.20 -7.92
CA ASP A 69 2.63 -7.57 -7.45
C ASP A 69 3.93 -7.72 -6.64
N GLU A 70 4.99 -7.02 -7.04
CA GLU A 70 6.26 -7.01 -6.31
C GLU A 70 6.07 -6.47 -4.89
N PHE A 71 5.34 -5.37 -4.75
CA PHE A 71 5.01 -4.81 -3.43
C PHE A 71 4.09 -5.75 -2.63
N LEU A 72 3.09 -6.34 -3.27
CA LEU A 72 2.18 -7.29 -2.62
C LEU A 72 2.92 -8.53 -2.08
N ASP A 73 3.91 -9.04 -2.80
CA ASP A 73 4.74 -10.17 -2.35
C ASP A 73 5.59 -9.85 -1.13
N ILE A 74 5.99 -8.59 -0.94
CA ILE A 74 6.67 -8.15 0.28
C ILE A 74 5.67 -8.07 1.44
N ILE A 75 4.51 -7.46 1.21
CA ILE A 75 3.45 -7.36 2.23
C ILE A 75 2.99 -8.75 2.68
N ARG A 76 2.84 -9.71 1.77
CA ARG A 76 2.49 -11.12 2.07
C ARG A 76 3.47 -11.81 3.02
N LYS A 77 4.74 -11.41 3.00
CA LYS A 77 5.79 -11.98 3.85
C LYS A 77 5.87 -11.31 5.22
N SER A 78 5.16 -10.21 5.42
CA SER A 78 5.21 -9.42 6.65
C SER A 78 4.16 -9.90 7.64
N GLU A 79 4.58 -10.31 8.83
CA GLU A 79 3.66 -10.70 9.91
C GLU A 79 2.78 -9.53 10.37
N ASP A 80 3.31 -8.31 10.27
CA ASP A 80 2.60 -7.08 10.64
C ASP A 80 1.43 -6.72 9.72
N PHE A 81 1.30 -7.31 8.53
CA PHE A 81 0.28 -6.92 7.54
C PHE A 81 -0.66 -8.06 7.14
N THR A 82 -0.71 -9.14 7.92
CA THR A 82 -1.52 -10.33 7.60
C THR A 82 -3.01 -10.02 7.44
N LEU A 83 -3.56 -9.07 8.23
CA LEU A 83 -4.96 -8.65 8.08
C LEU A 83 -5.19 -7.92 6.75
N ALA A 84 -4.26 -7.05 6.34
CA ALA A 84 -4.35 -6.34 5.07
C ALA A 84 -4.30 -7.29 3.87
N VAL A 85 -3.40 -8.29 3.91
CA VAL A 85 -3.30 -9.33 2.87
C VAL A 85 -4.61 -10.09 2.73
N ARG A 86 -5.20 -10.53 3.86
CA ARG A 86 -6.49 -11.22 3.87
C ARG A 86 -7.58 -10.38 3.22
N ASP A 87 -7.66 -9.10 3.56
CA ASP A 87 -8.68 -8.19 3.04
C ASP A 87 -8.52 -7.98 1.51
N ILE A 88 -7.29 -7.90 1.01
CA ILE A 88 -6.99 -7.80 -0.44
C ILE A 88 -7.33 -9.10 -1.17
N GLU A 89 -6.98 -10.26 -0.63
CA GLU A 89 -7.29 -11.55 -1.25
C GLU A 89 -8.79 -11.84 -1.30
N GLN A 90 -9.55 -11.34 -0.33
CA GLN A 90 -11.01 -11.42 -0.36
C GLN A 90 -11.61 -10.54 -1.46
N GLN A 91 -11.04 -9.34 -1.70
CA GLN A 91 -11.45 -8.48 -2.81
C GLN A 91 -11.24 -9.14 -4.17
N ASN A 92 -10.12 -9.85 -4.35
CA ASN A 92 -9.79 -10.52 -5.61
C ASN A 92 -10.59 -11.82 -5.89
N LYS A 93 -11.31 -12.35 -4.89
CA LYS A 93 -12.13 -13.57 -5.01
C LYS A 93 -13.62 -13.28 -5.29
N GLY A 94 -14.03 -12.01 -5.25
CA GLY A 94 -15.38 -11.55 -5.59
C GLY A 94 -15.47 -11.08 -7.03
#